data_AF-A0A356R5L5-F1
#
_entry.id   AF-A0A356R5L5-F1
#
_cell.length_a   1.000
_cell.length_b   1.000
_cell.length_c   1.000
_cell.angle_alpha   90.00
_cell.angle_beta   90.00
_cell.angle_gamma   90.00
#
_symmetry.space_group_name_H-M   'P 1'
#
loop_
_entity.id
_entity.type
_entity.pdbx_description
1 polymer ?
#
loop_
_entity_poly.entity_id
_entity_poly.type
_entity_poly.pdbx_seq_one_letter_code
_entity_poly.pdbx_strand_id
1 'polypeptide(L)' 'MKIVVIGGSGLIGSKLVTKLGEHGYQAVAASPNSGVNTLTSEGLAEVLEGASVVVDVSNSPSFEEKAVMEFFTTSTR' A
#
# COMPACT_ATOMS: atom_id res chain seq x y z
N MET A 1 9.60 -6.09 13.60
CA MET A 1 9.60 -4.81 12.85
C MET A 1 8.32 -4.74 12.04
N LYS A 2 7.56 -3.63 12.12
CA LYS A 2 6.32 -3.44 11.35
C LYS A 2 6.64 -2.88 9.97
N ILE A 3 6.15 -3.55 8.94
CA ILE A 3 6.29 -3.14 7.54
C ILE A 3 4.88 -2.98 6.96
N VAL A 4 4.54 -1.79 6.50
CA VAL A 4 3.26 -1.54 5.82
C VAL A 4 3.48 -1.65 4.32
N VAL A 5 2.63 -2.42 3.65
CA VAL A 5 2.68 -2.61 2.19
C VAL A 5 1.46 -1.94 1.57
N ILE A 6 1.66 -0.76 0.97
CA ILE A 6 0.61 -0.07 0.20
C ILE A 6 0.39 -0.82 -1.11
N GLY A 7 -0.87 -1.05 -1.48
CA GLY A 7 -1.22 -1.99 -2.55
C GLY A 7 -1.07 -3.45 -2.11
N GLY A 8 -1.07 -3.72 -0.80
CA GLY A 8 -0.77 -5.03 -0.20
C GLY A 8 -1.72 -6.18 -0.60
N SER A 9 -2.92 -5.89 -1.09
CA SER A 9 -3.84 -6.90 -1.63
C SER A 9 -3.66 -7.15 -3.14
N GLY A 10 -2.81 -6.39 -3.83
CA GLY A 10 -2.55 -6.53 -5.25
C GLY A 10 -1.62 -7.71 -5.57
N LEU A 11 -1.34 -7.95 -6.86
CA LEU A 11 -0.52 -9.07 -7.32
C LEU A 11 0.88 -9.09 -6.68
N ILE A 12 1.57 -7.96 -6.68
CA ILE A 12 2.91 -7.83 -6.09
C ILE A 12 2.82 -7.72 -4.57
N GLY A 13 1.90 -6.90 -4.06
CA GLY A 13 1.71 -6.69 -2.62
C GLY A 13 1.42 -7.98 -1.85
N SER A 14 0.53 -8.83 -2.35
CA SER A 14 0.17 -10.09 -1.67
C SER A 14 1.35 -11.04 -1.54
N LYS A 15 2.15 -11.18 -2.62
CA LYS A 15 3.38 -11.98 -2.61
C LYS A 15 4.41 -11.41 -1.64
N LEU A 16 4.55 -10.08 -1.59
CA LEU A 16 5.48 -9.41 -0.69
C LEU A 16 5.08 -9.59 0.78
N VAL A 17 3.81 -9.37 1.12
CA VAL A 17 3.27 -9.56 2.47
C VAL A 17 3.52 -10.98 2.96
N THR A 18 3.23 -12.00 2.13
CA THR A 18 3.52 -13.40 2.46
C THR A 18 5.00 -13.61 2.74
N LYS A 19 5.89 -13.18 1.84
CA LYS A 19 7.35 -13.38 2.00
C LYS A 19 7.92 -12.66 3.22
N LEU A 20 7.47 -11.45 3.50
CA LEU A 20 7.88 -10.72 4.69
C LEU A 20 7.42 -11.42 5.98
N GLY A 21 6.21 -11.96 5.98
CA GLY A 21 5.70 -12.80 7.07
C GLY A 21 6.51 -14.09 7.26
N GLU A 22 6.85 -14.78 6.18
CA GLU A 22 7.73 -15.97 6.19
C GLU A 22 9.11 -15.66 6.78
N HIS A 23 9.59 -14.43 6.65
CA HIS A 23 10.87 -13.97 7.22
C HIS A 23 10.74 -13.42 8.66
N GLY A 24 9.56 -13.52 9.29
CA GLY A 24 9.34 -13.12 10.68
C GLY A 24 9.05 -11.62 10.88
N TYR A 25 8.77 -10.88 9.82
CA TYR A 25 8.35 -9.48 9.92
C TYR A 25 6.84 -9.37 10.17
N GLN A 26 6.43 -8.30 10.85
CA GLN A 26 5.01 -7.94 10.95
C GLN A 26 4.62 -7.18 9.69
N ALA A 27 4.27 -7.91 8.63
CA ALA A 27 3.81 -7.35 7.37
C ALA A 27 2.31 -7.02 7.43
N VAL A 28 1.95 -5.77 7.18
CA VAL A 28 0.56 -5.27 7.18
C VAL A 28 0.20 -4.84 5.76
N ALA A 29 -0.76 -5.53 5.16
CA ALA A 29 -1.32 -5.12 3.87
C ALA A 29 -2.21 -3.89 4.05
N ALA A 30 -1.97 -2.85 3.24
CA ALA A 30 -2.79 -1.65 3.17
C ALA A 30 -3.33 -1.47 1.75
N SER A 31 -4.65 -1.53 1.61
CA SER A 31 -5.38 -1.31 0.35
C SER A 31 -6.85 -1.00 0.63
N PRO A 32 -7.65 -0.62 -0.39
CA PRO A 32 -9.08 -0.37 -0.18
C PRO A 32 -9.82 -1.57 0.42
N ASN A 33 -9.39 -2.79 0.06
CA ASN A 33 -9.95 -4.03 0.62
C ASN A 33 -9.65 -4.21 2.12
N SER A 34 -8.63 -3.53 2.65
CA SER A 34 -8.28 -3.52 4.08
C SER A 34 -8.74 -2.23 4.78
N GLY A 35 -9.58 -1.40 4.13
CA GLY A 35 -10.04 -0.13 4.68
C GLY A 35 -9.01 1.00 4.63
N VAL A 36 -7.99 0.91 3.77
CA VAL A 36 -6.98 1.97 3.59
C VAL A 36 -7.02 2.50 2.16
N ASN A 37 -7.18 3.81 2.00
CA ASN A 37 -7.23 4.45 0.69
C ASN A 37 -6.24 5.61 0.61
N THR A 38 -5.22 5.49 -0.23
CA THR A 38 -4.18 6.50 -0.40
C THR A 38 -4.63 7.72 -1.21
N LEU A 39 -5.72 7.62 -1.99
CA LEU A 39 -6.28 8.77 -2.71
C LEU A 39 -7.10 9.70 -1.80
N THR A 40 -7.77 9.12 -0.80
CA THR A 40 -8.62 9.87 0.14
C THR A 40 -8.00 10.04 1.52
N SER A 41 -6.85 9.40 1.77
CA SER A 41 -6.17 9.27 3.06
C SER A 41 -6.95 8.50 4.13
N GLU A 42 -8.05 7.84 3.79
CA GLU A 42 -8.83 7.00 4.71
C GLU A 42 -7.96 5.86 5.27
N GLY A 43 -7.93 5.71 6.60
CA GLY A 43 -7.19 4.66 7.30
C GLY A 43 -5.66 4.76 7.21
N LEU A 44 -5.12 5.78 6.54
CA LEU A 44 -3.69 5.89 6.26
C LEU A 44 -2.89 6.24 7.53
N ALA A 45 -3.38 7.16 8.35
CA ALA A 45 -2.69 7.56 9.57
C ALA A 45 -2.58 6.39 10.57
N GLU A 46 -3.68 5.67 10.75
CA GLU A 46 -3.79 4.55 11.67
C GLU A 46 -2.95 3.36 11.22
N VAL A 47 -2.98 3.02 9.92
CA VAL A 47 -2.18 1.87 9.44
C VAL A 47 -0.68 2.14 9.52
N LEU A 48 -0.26 3.40 9.33
CA LEU A 48 1.14 3.80 9.36
C LEU A 48 1.71 3.95 10.77
N GLU A 49 0.87 3.98 11.81
CA GLU A 49 1.33 4.13 13.20
C GLU A 49 2.33 3.03 13.58
N GLY A 50 3.52 3.42 14.03
CA GLY A 50 4.59 2.48 14.41
C GLY A 50 5.20 1.67 13.25
N ALA A 51 4.87 2.00 11.99
CA ALA A 51 5.54 1.41 10.83
C ALA A 51 7.01 1.82 10.80
N SER A 52 7.91 0.84 10.69
CA SER A 52 9.35 1.10 10.53
C SER A 52 9.74 1.28 9.07
N VAL A 53 9.00 0.63 8.17
CA VAL A 53 9.18 0.68 6.71
C VAL A 53 7.82 0.73 6.04
N VAL A 54 7.72 1.52 4.98
CA VAL A 54 6.59 1.50 4.04
C VAL A 54 7.13 1.03 2.70
N VAL A 55 6.47 0.04 2.11
CA VAL A 55 6.75 -0.41 0.74
C VAL A 55 5.52 -0.11 -0.10
N ASP A 56 5.66 0.83 -1.03
CA ASP A 56 4.59 1.17 -1.97
C ASP A 56 4.71 0.36 -3.25
N VAL A 57 3.73 -0.52 -3.48
CA VAL A 57 3.56 -1.28 -4.72
C VAL A 57 2.15 -1.05 -5.29
N SER A 58 1.56 0.11 -5.00
CA SER A 58 0.33 0.55 -5.63
C SER A 58 0.51 0.70 -7.13
N ASN A 59 -0.58 0.50 -7.86
CA ASN A 59 -0.60 0.67 -9.31
C ASN A 59 -1.89 1.35 -9.73
N SER A 60 -1.79 2.24 -10.71
CA SER A 60 -2.95 2.90 -11.28
C SER A 60 -3.87 1.87 -11.96
N PRO A 61 -5.20 1.96 -11.77
CA PRO A 61 -6.16 1.12 -12.50
C PRO A 61 -6.33 1.55 -13.97
N SER A 62 -5.78 2.71 -14.35
CA SER A 62 -5.87 3.29 -15.69
C SER A 62 -4.49 3.63 -16.26
N PHE A 63 -4.35 3.48 -17.58
CA PHE A 63 -3.17 3.92 -18.35
C PHE A 63 -3.42 5.21 -19.13
N GLU A 64 -4.62 5.79 -19.03
CA GLU A 64 -4.89 7.11 -19.62
C GLU A 64 -4.02 8.16 -18.92
N GLU A 65 -3.38 9.03 -19.70
CA GLU A 65 -2.33 9.95 -19.26
C GLU A 65 -2.75 10.81 -18.06
N LYS A 66 -3.93 11.42 -18.11
CA LYS A 66 -4.38 12.28 -17.01
C LYS A 66 -4.71 11.45 -15.77
N ALA A 67 -5.44 10.35 -15.92
CA ALA A 67 -5.85 9.49 -14.81
C ALA A 67 -4.66 8.82 -14.12
N VAL A 68 -3.65 8.35 -14.87
CA VAL A 68 -2.45 7.74 -14.32
C VAL A 68 -1.60 8.75 -13.56
N MET A 69 -1.48 9.97 -14.09
CA MET A 69 -0.75 11.04 -13.41
C MET A 69 -1.46 11.49 -12.14
N GLU A 70 -2.78 11.65 -12.17
CA GLU A 70 -3.59 12.02 -11.00
C GLU A 70 -3.49 10.96 -9.89
N PHE A 71 -3.54 9.67 -10.26
CA PHE A 71 -3.35 8.57 -9.31
C PHE A 71 -2.01 8.69 -8.58
N PHE A 72 -0.89 8.67 -9.30
CA PHE A 72 0.43 8.62 -8.66
C PHE A 72 0.78 9.90 -7.91
N THR A 73 0.37 11.07 -8.41
CA THR A 73 0.63 12.36 -7.74
C THR A 73 -0.22 12.59 -6.51
N THR A 74 -1.31 11.84 -6.34
CA THR A 74 -2.20 11.91 -5.16
C THR A 74 -1.89 10.80 -4.16
N SER A 75 -1.72 9.56 -4.63
CA SER A 75 -1.59 8.37 -3.78
C SER A 75 -0.27 8.26 -3.02
N THR A 76 0.74 9.07 -3.37
CA THR A 76 2.10 9.00 -2.81
C THR A 76 2.51 10.25 -2.03
N ARG A 77 1.58 11.18 -1.78
CA ARG A 77 1.80 12.36 -0.93
C ARG A 77 1.77 12.00 0.55
#